data_AF-A0A0S6YZT6-F1
#
_entry.id   AF-A0A0S6YZT6-F1
#
_cell.length_a   1.000
_cell.length_b   1.000
_cell.length_c   1.000
_cell.angle_alpha   90.00
_cell.angle_beta   90.00
_cell.angle_gamma   90.00
#
_symmetry.space_group_name_H-M   'P 1'
#
loop_
_entity.id
_entity.type
_entity.pdbx_description
1 polymer ?
#
loop_
_entity_poly.entity_id
_entity_poly.type
_entity_poly.pdbx_seq_one_letter_code
_entity_poly.pdbx_strand_id
1 'polypeptide(L)'
;MGQSFALLRDGLGRWEGAREVGVIAGRLPLGLGAWLGRFGGEHDGTVAVAETELPGIADHCTVAASHTGLLFSAEAAAQAVAFLRRGHFERGVG
;
A
#
# COMPACT_ATOMS: atom_id res chain seq x y z
N MET A 1 -26.34 7.67 6.00
CA MET A 1 -24.92 7.40 6.31
C MET A 1 -24.37 6.50 5.22
N GLY A 2 -23.19 6.81 4.70
CA GLY A 2 -22.65 6.20 3.48
C GLY A 2 -22.26 4.73 3.66
N GLN A 3 -22.28 3.98 2.55
CA GLN A 3 -22.00 2.54 2.47
C GLN A 3 -20.62 2.14 3.03
N SER A 4 -19.68 3.10 3.14
CA SER A 4 -18.30 2.85 3.60
C SER A 4 -18.08 3.04 5.11
N PHE A 5 -19.08 3.49 5.88
CA PHE A 5 -18.87 3.82 7.30
C PHE A 5 -18.42 2.63 8.15
N ALA A 6 -19.03 1.46 7.95
CA ALA A 6 -18.66 0.25 8.68
C ALA A 6 -17.22 -0.19 8.37
N LEU A 7 -16.81 -0.13 7.09
CA LEU A 7 -15.43 -0.47 6.68
C LEU A 7 -14.40 0.50 7.28
N LEU A 8 -14.73 1.79 7.35
CA LEU A 8 -13.83 2.78 7.95
C LEU A 8 -13.70 2.63 9.47
N ARG A 9 -14.76 2.16 10.15
CA ARG A 9 -14.78 1.96 11.60
C ARG A 9 -14.11 0.65 12.00
N ASP A 10 -14.46 -0.44 11.30
CA ASP A 10 -14.11 -1.81 11.69
C ASP A 10 -12.86 -2.32 10.97
N GLY A 11 -12.40 -1.59 9.94
CA GLY A 11 -11.30 -2.01 9.08
C GLY A 11 -11.71 -3.08 8.07
N LEU A 12 -10.77 -3.43 7.19
CA LEU A 12 -10.89 -4.58 6.32
C LEU A 12 -10.23 -5.79 7.01
N GLY A 13 -11.01 -6.85 7.20
CA GLY A 13 -10.47 -8.17 7.56
C GLY A 13 -9.76 -8.81 6.37
N ARG A 14 -9.53 -10.13 6.43
CA ARG A 14 -8.93 -10.87 5.31
C ARG A 14 -9.70 -10.60 4.00
N TRP A 15 -8.97 -10.35 2.92
CA TRP A 15 -9.54 -10.27 1.59
C TRP A 15 -10.01 -11.64 1.10
N GLU A 16 -11.30 -11.74 0.75
CA GLU A 16 -11.96 -12.95 0.26
C GLU A 16 -12.69 -12.72 -1.08
N GLY A 17 -12.41 -11.60 -1.74
CA GLY A 17 -13.06 -11.24 -3.00
C GLY A 17 -12.63 -12.12 -4.16
N ALA A 18 -13.48 -12.19 -5.20
CA ALA A 18 -13.24 -12.99 -6.41
C ALA A 18 -12.14 -12.44 -7.36
N ARG A 19 -11.41 -11.41 -6.94
CA ARG A 19 -10.34 -10.78 -7.71
C ARG A 19 -9.08 -10.77 -6.86
N GLU A 20 -7.94 -11.02 -7.52
CA GLU A 20 -6.64 -10.84 -6.90
C GLU A 20 -6.41 -9.35 -6.60
N VAL A 21 -5.87 -9.09 -5.43
CA VAL A 21 -5.51 -7.74 -4.97
C VAL A 21 -4.02 -7.71 -4.71
N GLY A 22 -3.34 -6.70 -5.26
CA GLY A 22 -1.95 -6.41 -4.97
C GLY A 22 -1.84 -5.07 -4.28
N VAL A 23 -0.94 -4.95 -3.30
CA VAL A 23 -0.72 -3.71 -2.55
C VAL A 23 0.71 -3.21 -2.74
N ILE A 24 0.84 -1.95 -3.19
CA ILE A 24 2.10 -1.24 -3.29
C ILE A 24 2.15 -0.18 -2.19
N ALA A 25 3.05 -0.33 -1.23
CA ALA A 25 3.21 0.56 -0.09
C ALA A 25 4.41 1.50 -0.25
N GLY A 26 4.24 2.78 0.07
CA GLY A 26 5.36 3.71 0.19
C GLY A 26 6.08 3.53 1.54
N ARG A 27 7.37 3.85 1.58
CA ARG A 27 8.19 3.76 2.82
C ARG A 27 9.04 4.99 3.13
N LEU A 28 8.91 6.07 2.35
CA LEU A 28 9.67 7.30 2.60
C LEU A 28 8.78 8.34 3.29
N PRO A 29 9.10 8.77 4.52
CA PRO A 29 8.31 9.73 5.26
C PRO A 29 8.61 11.18 4.84
N LEU A 30 8.45 11.48 3.55
CA LEU A 30 8.75 12.79 2.96
C LEU A 30 7.46 13.47 2.49
N GLY A 31 6.89 14.37 3.30
CA GLY A 31 5.67 15.09 2.93
C GLY A 31 5.21 16.14 3.93
N LEU A 32 4.26 17.00 3.51
CA LEU A 32 3.67 18.09 4.30
C LEU A 32 2.88 17.64 5.55
N GLY A 33 2.76 16.33 5.76
CA GLY A 33 2.01 15.70 6.87
C GLY A 33 2.87 14.97 7.90
N ALA A 34 4.20 15.16 7.91
CA ALA A 34 5.17 14.46 8.79
C ALA A 34 4.97 14.66 10.32
N TRP A 35 3.85 15.25 10.74
CA TRP A 35 3.43 15.48 12.11
C TRP A 35 2.22 14.64 12.55
N LEU A 36 1.68 13.75 11.72
CA LEU A 36 0.64 12.81 12.13
C LEU A 36 1.25 11.51 12.69
N GLY A 37 1.60 11.52 13.98
CA GLY A 37 1.75 10.28 14.76
C GLY A 37 3.15 9.68 14.82
N ARG A 38 3.44 9.04 15.96
CA ARG A 38 4.65 8.23 16.16
C ARG A 38 4.46 6.91 15.41
N PHE A 39 4.73 6.89 14.11
CA PHE A 39 4.81 5.63 13.37
C PHE A 39 6.02 4.85 13.87
N GLY A 40 5.80 3.60 14.29
CA GLY A 40 6.87 2.62 14.47
C GLY A 40 7.04 1.83 13.17
N GLY A 41 8.26 1.77 12.64
CA GLY A 41 8.55 1.02 11.40
C GLY A 41 8.55 1.88 10.13
N GLU A 42 8.53 1.23 8.96
CA GLU A 42 8.49 1.91 7.65
C GLU A 42 7.11 2.53 7.39
N HIS A 43 7.07 3.75 6.85
CA HIS A 43 5.84 4.47 6.54
C HIS A 43 6.07 5.53 5.45
N ASP A 44 5.02 5.90 4.74
CA ASP A 44 5.06 6.86 3.62
C ASP A 44 4.82 8.34 4.04
N GLY A 45 4.75 8.58 5.35
CA GLY A 45 4.40 9.86 5.96
C GLY A 45 2.91 10.03 6.32
N THR A 46 2.05 9.09 5.92
CA THR A 46 0.60 9.08 6.24
C THR A 46 0.14 7.70 6.73
N VAL A 47 0.63 6.63 6.12
CA VAL A 47 0.24 5.24 6.35
C VAL A 47 1.49 4.41 6.64
N ALA A 48 1.43 3.56 7.66
CA ALA A 48 2.48 2.60 7.94
C ALA A 48 2.42 1.42 6.98
N VAL A 49 3.58 0.86 6.60
CA VAL A 49 3.64 -0.32 5.73
C VAL A 49 2.84 -1.48 6.34
N ALA A 50 2.94 -1.71 7.64
CA ALA A 50 2.19 -2.75 8.35
C ALA A 50 0.67 -2.60 8.25
N GLU A 51 0.13 -1.38 8.14
CA GLU A 51 -1.31 -1.14 7.95
C GLU A 51 -1.79 -1.56 6.56
N THR A 52 -0.87 -1.67 5.60
CA THR A 52 -1.17 -2.06 4.21
C THR A 52 -1.05 -3.57 3.98
N GLU A 53 -0.58 -4.33 4.97
CA GLU A 53 -0.42 -5.79 4.92
C GLU A 53 -1.76 -6.50 5.18
N LEU A 54 -2.70 -6.36 4.23
CA LEU A 54 -4.01 -6.98 4.31
C LEU A 54 -3.93 -8.50 4.08
N PRO A 55 -4.32 -9.36 5.03
CA PRO A 55 -4.30 -10.80 4.81
C PRO A 55 -5.19 -11.19 3.62
N GLY A 56 -4.77 -12.18 2.82
CA GLY A 56 -5.56 -12.69 1.69
C GLY A 56 -5.37 -11.92 0.37
N ILE A 57 -4.58 -10.85 0.35
CA ILE A 57 -4.09 -10.26 -0.91
C ILE A 57 -3.13 -11.24 -1.62
N ALA A 58 -3.02 -11.11 -2.93
CA ALA A 58 -2.19 -11.97 -3.76
C ALA A 58 -0.71 -11.63 -3.63
N ASP A 59 -0.37 -10.33 -3.51
CA ASP A 59 1.00 -9.90 -3.29
C ASP A 59 1.08 -8.53 -2.61
N HIS A 60 2.23 -8.25 -2.01
CA HIS A 60 2.58 -6.99 -1.36
C HIS A 60 4.03 -6.61 -1.67
N CYS A 61 4.28 -5.35 -2.00
CA CYS A 61 5.62 -4.82 -2.13
C CYS A 61 5.73 -3.37 -1.61
N THR A 62 6.95 -2.97 -1.28
CA THR A 62 7.28 -1.59 -0.88
C THR A 62 8.05 -0.87 -1.98
N VAL A 63 7.83 0.43 -2.14
CA VAL A 63 8.60 1.30 -3.05
C VAL A 63 9.12 2.53 -2.31
N ALA A 64 10.24 3.07 -2.76
CA ALA A 64 10.86 4.25 -2.15
C ALA A 64 10.13 5.55 -2.53
N ALA A 65 8.91 5.72 -2.01
CA ALA A 65 8.07 6.90 -2.22
C ALA A 65 7.34 7.31 -0.94
N SER A 66 6.98 8.59 -0.86
CA SER A 66 6.03 9.09 0.14
C SER A 66 4.59 8.92 -0.34
N HIS A 67 3.63 9.20 0.55
CA HIS A 67 2.21 9.00 0.27
C HIS A 67 1.76 9.70 -1.03
N THR A 68 2.07 10.99 -1.15
CA THR A 68 1.77 11.76 -2.37
C THR A 68 2.74 11.40 -3.51
N GLY A 69 3.97 11.01 -3.19
CA GLY A 69 4.97 10.56 -4.16
C GLY A 69 4.58 9.29 -4.90
N LEU A 70 3.78 8.39 -4.28
CA LEU A 70 3.30 7.16 -4.91
C LEU A 70 2.57 7.43 -6.24
N LEU A 71 1.77 8.51 -6.30
CA LEU A 71 0.99 8.89 -7.49
C LEU A 71 1.88 9.21 -8.71
N PHE A 72 3.13 9.60 -8.48
CA PHE A 72 4.07 10.01 -9.52
C PHE A 72 5.27 9.06 -9.63
N SER A 73 5.27 7.96 -8.87
CA SER A 73 6.39 7.03 -8.80
C SER A 73 6.42 6.12 -10.04
N ALA A 74 7.48 6.23 -10.84
CA ALA A 74 7.73 5.31 -11.95
C ALA A 74 7.92 3.86 -11.46
N GLU A 75 8.50 3.68 -10.27
CA GLU A 75 8.65 2.37 -9.63
C GLU A 75 7.28 1.76 -9.29
N ALA A 76 6.38 2.55 -8.69
CA ALA A 76 5.02 2.09 -8.38
C ALA A 76 4.23 1.75 -9.66
N ALA A 77 4.37 2.56 -10.71
CA ALA A 77 3.75 2.29 -12.00
C ALA A 77 4.26 0.99 -12.63
N ALA A 78 5.57 0.73 -12.58
CA ALA A 78 6.16 -0.50 -13.08
C ALA A 78 5.64 -1.73 -12.31
N GLN A 79 5.56 -1.65 -10.98
CA GLN A 79 5.02 -2.72 -10.14
C GLN A 79 3.53 -2.99 -10.42
N ALA A 80 2.73 -1.94 -10.60
CA ALA A 80 1.33 -2.09 -10.97
C ALA A 80 1.17 -2.79 -12.32
N VAL A 81 1.99 -2.43 -13.32
CA VAL A 81 2.00 -3.11 -14.63
C VAL A 81 2.42 -4.57 -14.49
N ALA A 82 3.43 -4.88 -13.68
CA ALA A 82 3.88 -6.25 -13.44
C ALA A 82 2.78 -7.11 -12.82
N PHE A 83 2.13 -6.60 -11.76
CA PHE A 83 1.03 -7.29 -11.09
C PHE A 83 -0.14 -7.53 -12.02
N LEU A 84 -0.58 -6.51 -12.77
CA LEU A 84 -1.70 -6.65 -13.72
C LEU A 84 -1.40 -7.66 -14.84
N ARG A 85 -0.13 -7.86 -15.19
CA ARG A 85 0.27 -8.83 -16.23
C ARG A 85 0.46 -10.25 -15.70
N ARG A 86 0.89 -10.41 -14.44
CA ARG A 86 1.43 -11.68 -13.93
C ARG A 86 0.83 -12.16 -12.61
N GLY A 87 0.02 -11.34 -11.95
CA GLY A 87 -0.56 -11.62 -10.63
C GLY A 87 0.42 -11.46 -9.45
N HIS A 88 1.64 -10.96 -9.69
CA HIS A 88 2.65 -10.73 -8.65
C HIS A 88 3.59 -9.57 -9.03
N PHE A 89 4.22 -8.98 -8.02
CA PHE A 89 5.17 -7.89 -8.16
C PHE A 89 6.55 -8.38 -8.63
N GLU A 90 7.30 -7.48 -9.27
CA GLU A 90 8.70 -7.73 -9.59
C GLU A 90 9.54 -7.53 -8.32
N ARG A 91 10.04 -8.62 -7.75
CA ARG A 91 11.03 -8.54 -6.68
C ARG A 91 12.40 -8.34 -7.32
N GLY A 92 12.97 -7.14 -7.16
CA GLY A 92 14.38 -6.93 -7.49
C GLY A 92 15.22 -7.96 -6.74
N VAL A 93 16.19 -8.57 -7.43
CA VAL A 93 17.32 -9.20 -6.73
C VAL A 93 17.95 -8.08 -5.92
N GLY A 94 17.98 -8.24 -4.59
CA GLY A 94 18.40 -7.20 -3.65
C GLY A 94 19.76 -6.59 -3.94
#